data_AF-A0A7C1HWW0-F1
#
_entry.id   AF-A0A7C1HWW0-F1
#
_cell.length_a   1.000
_cell.length_b   1.000
_cell.length_c   1.000
_cell.angle_alpha   90.00
_cell.angle_beta   90.00
_cell.angle_gamma   90.00
#
_symmetry.space_group_name_H-M   'P 1'
#
loop_
_entity.id
_entity.type
_entity.pdbx_description
1 polymer ?
#
loop_
_entity_poly.entity_id
_entity_poly.type
_entity_poly.pdbx_seq_one_letter_code
_entity_poly.pdbx_strand_id
1 'polypeptide(L)' 'LEGSGVVEEGEAERPLGPGSVVFVPGGEEHGFRNTGRGPLRFLCLVPHHRAGGRPC' A
#
# COMPACT_ATOMS: atom_id res chain seq x y z
N LEU A 1 -13.64 -2.35 3.38
CA LEU A 1 -12.19 -2.28 3.73
C LEU A 1 -12.09 -2.48 5.22
N GLU A 2 -11.23 -3.39 5.68
CA GLU A 2 -11.17 -3.86 7.07
C GLU A 2 -9.74 -4.19 7.50
N GLY A 3 -9.52 -4.32 8.81
CA GLY A 3 -8.25 -4.74 9.40
C GLY A 3 -7.38 -3.58 9.87
N SER A 4 -6.18 -3.92 10.35
CA SER A 4 -5.16 -2.96 10.80
C SER A 4 -3.80 -3.41 10.30
N GLY A 5 -3.03 -2.46 9.77
CA GLY A 5 -1.73 -2.73 9.20
C GLY A 5 -0.85 -1.50 9.21
N VAL A 6 0.28 -1.61 8.51
CA VAL A 6 1.16 -0.49 8.20
C VAL A 6 1.52 -0.52 6.71
N VAL A 7 1.73 0.67 6.14
CA VAL A 7 2.47 0.83 4.89
C VAL A 7 3.92 1.12 5.24
N GLU A 8 4.83 0.43 4.57
CA GLU A 8 6.27 0.55 4.71
C GLU A 8 6.80 1.32 3.49
N GLU A 9 7.49 2.44 3.71
CA GLU A 9 8.07 3.30 2.68
C GLU A 9 9.52 3.63 3.08
N GLY A 10 10.48 2.90 2.51
CA GLY A 10 11.87 2.91 2.99
C GLY A 10 11.94 2.48 4.46
N GLU A 11 12.51 3.33 5.31
CA GLU A 11 12.63 3.09 6.76
C GLU A 11 11.40 3.56 7.58
N ALA A 12 10.39 4.14 6.93
CA ALA A 12 9.21 4.69 7.60
C ALA A 12 8.02 3.72 7.55
N GLU A 13 7.33 3.58 8.69
CA GLU A 13 6.05 2.87 8.77
C GLU A 13 4.91 3.85 9.08
N ARG A 14 3.80 3.77 8.33
CA ARG A 14 2.59 4.57 8.59
C ARG A 14 1.37 3.68 8.83
N PRO A 15 0.51 3.97 9.83
CA PRO A 15 -0.66 3.15 10.11
C PRO A 15 -1.68 3.11 8.96
N LEU A 16 -2.22 1.92 8.71
CA LEU A 16 -3.28 1.64 7.75
C LEU A 16 -4.51 1.03 8.45
N GLY A 17 -5.68 1.58 8.17
CA GLY A 17 -6.96 1.06 8.65
C GLY A 17 -8.16 1.57 7.84
N PRO A 18 -9.39 1.24 8.24
CA PRO A 18 -10.59 1.72 7.56
C PRO A 18 -10.62 3.26 7.51
N GLY A 19 -10.79 3.82 6.32
CA GLY A 19 -10.80 5.27 6.08
C GLY A 19 -9.42 5.87 5.73
N SER A 20 -8.32 5.12 5.88
CA SER A 20 -7.01 5.57 5.40
C SER A 20 -6.95 5.64 3.87
N VAL A 21 -6.24 6.65 3.36
CA VAL A 21 -5.85 6.76 1.94
C VAL A 21 -4.35 7.02 1.90
N VAL A 22 -3.64 6.24 1.09
CA VAL A 22 -2.19 6.33 0.91
C VAL A 22 -1.90 6.58 -0.57
N PHE A 23 -1.02 7.54 -0.86
CA PHE A 23 -0.48 7.77 -2.19
C PHE A 23 0.97 7.32 -2.21
N VAL A 24 1.30 6.40 -3.13
CA VAL A 24 2.67 5.93 -3.33
C VAL A 24 3.17 6.41 -4.70
N PRO A 25 4.24 7.21 -4.75
CA PRO A 25 4.87 7.61 -6.00
C PRO A 25 5.39 6.41 -6.80
N GLY A 26 5.36 6.52 -8.13
CA GLY A 26 5.89 5.48 -9.01
C GLY A 26 7.41 5.36 -8.87
N GLY A 27 7.92 4.12 -8.84
CA GLY A 27 9.35 3.84 -8.72
C GLY A 27 9.89 3.87 -7.28
N GLU A 28 9.04 4.14 -6.28
CA GLU A 28 9.41 4.02 -4.87
C GLU A 28 9.09 2.62 -4.34
N GLU A 29 10.04 2.04 -3.60
CA GLU A 29 9.83 0.76 -2.91
C GLU A 29 8.85 0.93 -1.75
N HIS A 30 7.85 0.05 -1.69
CA HIS A 30 6.84 0.09 -0.66
C HIS A 30 6.30 -1.30 -0.33
N GLY A 31 5.88 -1.47 0.92
CA GLY A 31 5.32 -2.70 1.47
C GLY A 31 4.01 -2.48 2.22
N PHE A 32 3.25 -3.55 2.40
CA PHE A 32 2.05 -3.56 3.24
C PHE A 32 2.11 -4.73 4.20
N ARG A 33 2.02 -4.45 5.50
CA ARG A 33 2.10 -5.48 6.53
C ARG A 33 0.86 -5.49 7.41
N ASN A 34 0.28 -6.67 7.59
CA ASN A 34 -0.83 -6.87 8.51
C ASN A 34 -0.30 -6.92 9.95
N THR A 35 -0.79 -6.03 10.81
CA THR A 35 -0.45 -5.97 12.24
C THR A 35 -1.61 -6.39 13.14
N GLY A 36 -2.78 -6.67 12.56
CA GLY A 36 -3.98 -7.10 13.24
C GLY A 36 -4.08 -8.61 13.44
N ARG A 37 -5.09 -9.02 14.19
CA ARG A 37 -5.44 -10.45 14.44
C ARG A 37 -6.28 -11.08 13.32
N GLY A 38 -6.82 -10.28 12.41
CA GLY A 38 -7.66 -10.72 11.29
C GLY A 38 -7.10 -10.26 9.95
N PRO A 39 -7.79 -10.56 8.84
CA PRO A 39 -7.36 -10.13 7.51
C PRO A 39 -7.26 -8.61 7.38
N LEU A 40 -6.22 -8.14 6.68
CA LEU A 40 -6.13 -6.77 6.18
C LEU A 40 -6.69 -6.76 4.75
N ARG A 41 -7.82 -6.08 4.52
CA ARG A 41 -8.41 -5.94 3.18
C ARG A 41 -8.49 -4.47 2.79
N PHE A 42 -7.77 -4.13 1.73
CA PHE A 42 -7.71 -2.80 1.15
C PHE A 42 -7.76 -2.87 -0.37
N LEU A 43 -8.03 -1.73 -1.02
CA LEU A 43 -7.96 -1.59 -2.47
C LEU A 43 -6.60 -1.02 -2.83
N CYS A 44 -5.79 -1.80 -3.55
CA CYS A 44 -4.55 -1.32 -4.14
C CYS A 44 -4.83 -0.94 -5.60
N LEU A 45 -4.82 0.37 -5.88
CA LEU A 45 -5.10 0.91 -7.20
C LEU A 45 -3.77 1.22 -7.90
N VAL A 46 -3.25 0.26 -8.66
CA VAL A 46 -2.03 0.44 -9.45
C VAL A 46 -2.41 0.95 -10.84
N PRO A 47 -2.00 2.16 -11.23
CA PRO A 47 -2.29 2.66 -12.57
C PRO A 47 -1.63 1.79 -13.62
N HIS A 48 -2.41 1.37 -14.62
CA HIS A 48 -1.85 0.67 -15.78
C HIS A 48 -1.04 1.66 -16.61
N HIS A 49 0.26 1.41 -16.80
CA HIS A 49 1.07 2.18 -17.74
C HIS A 49 0.57 1.91 -19.16
N ARG A 50 0.29 2.94 -19.96
CA ARG A 50 0.17 2.72 -21.41
C ARG A 50 1.53 2.20 -21.90
N ALA A 51 1.51 1.21 -22.80
CA ALA A 51 2.68 0.40 -23.20
C ALA A 51 4.01 1.19 -23.22
N GLY A 52 4.95 0.84 -22.34
CA GLY A 52 6.31 1.41 -22.32
C GLY A 52 6.92 1.72 -20.95
N GLY A 53 6.16 1.76 -19.85
CA GLY A 53 6.70 1.98 -18.50
C GLY A 53 7.06 0.66 -17.80
N ARG A 54 8.29 0.50 -17.31
CA ARG A 54 8.67 -0.68 -16.51
C ARG A 54 7.72 -0.81 -15.30
N PRO A 55 7.21 -2.02 -14.98
CA PRO A 55 6.46 -2.22 -13.73
C PRO A 55 7.38 -2.01 -12.53
N CYS A 56 6.75 -1.72 -11.38
CA CYS A 56 7.37 -1.83 -10.06
C CYS A 56 8.08 -3.19 -9.92
#